data_AF-A0A5C1AK41-F1
#
_entry.id   AF-A0A5C1AK41-F1
#
_cell.length_a   1.000
_cell.length_b   1.000
_cell.length_c   1.000
_cell.angle_alpha   90.00
_cell.angle_beta   90.00
_cell.angle_gamma   90.00
#
_symmetry.space_group_name_H-M   'P 1'
#
loop_
_entity.id
_entity.type
_entity.pdbx_description
1 polymer ?
#
loop_
_entity_poly.entity_id
_entity_poly.type
_entity_poly.pdbx_seq_one_letter_code
_entity_poly.pdbx_strand_id
1 'polypeptide(L)' 'MTRSTFFVQNSSGNKITLTKIRETIRDGDAVRDHDRYLDEYGQEVPFDGSRFWIQGETYVVAPGLA' A
#
# COMPACT_ATOMS: atom_id res chain seq x y z
N MET A 1 -13.84 4.85 6.55
CA MET A 1 -12.40 4.51 6.58
C MET A 1 -12.28 3.02 6.78
N THR A 2 -11.52 2.34 5.93
CA THR A 2 -11.24 0.90 6.04
C THR A 2 -9.75 0.68 6.11
N ARG A 3 -9.30 -0.23 6.96
CA ARG A 3 -7.90 -0.59 7.15
C ARG A 3 -7.70 -2.08 6.91
N SER A 4 -6.71 -2.45 6.12
CA SER A 4 -6.35 -3.84 5.82
C SER A 4 -4.85 -4.00 5.71
N THR A 5 -4.31 -5.14 6.14
CA THR A 5 -2.88 -5.46 6.02
C THR A 5 -2.66 -6.52 4.93
N PHE A 6 -1.53 -6.43 4.23
CA PHE A 6 -1.13 -7.38 3.20
C PHE A 6 0.39 -7.42 3.09
N PHE A 7 0.92 -8.44 2.41
CA PHE A 7 2.37 -8.60 2.24
C PHE A 7 2.80 -8.23 0.82
N VAL A 8 3.96 -7.59 0.75
CA VAL A 8 4.67 -7.30 -0.49
C VAL A 8 6.05 -7.96 -0.46
N GLN A 9 6.58 -8.28 -1.63
CA GLN A 9 7.87 -8.95 -1.78
C GLN A 9 8.71 -8.30 -2.88
N ASN A 10 10.02 -8.16 -2.68
CA ASN A 10 10.96 -7.72 -3.72
C ASN A 10 11.55 -8.93 -4.49
N SER A 11 12.37 -8.66 -5.51
CA SER A 11 13.03 -9.70 -6.31
C SER A 11 14.04 -10.56 -5.52
N SER A 12 14.56 -10.03 -4.41
CA SER A 12 15.48 -10.73 -3.52
C SER A 12 14.78 -11.69 -2.56
N GLY A 13 13.44 -11.67 -2.53
CA GLY A 13 12.61 -12.51 -1.67
C GLY A 13 12.26 -11.89 -0.33
N ASN A 14 12.68 -10.66 -0.03
CA ASN A 14 12.37 -9.95 1.20
C ASN A 14 10.87 -9.62 1.23
N LYS A 15 10.19 -10.01 2.30
CA LYS A 15 8.76 -9.75 2.51
C LYS A 15 8.57 -8.65 3.56
N ILE A 16 7.68 -7.71 3.26
CA ILE A 16 7.31 -6.62 4.16
C ILE A 16 5.78 -6.60 4.29
N THR A 17 5.30 -6.24 5.47
CA THR A 17 3.87 -6.03 5.72
C THR A 17 3.52 -4.57 5.45
N LEU A 18 2.52 -4.32 4.60
CA LEU A 18 1.96 -3.00 4.41
C LEU A 18 0.55 -2.92 4.97
N THR A 19 0.21 -1.75 5.49
CA THR A 19 -1.16 -1.38 5.86
C THR A 19 -1.75 -0.51 4.76
N LYS A 20 -2.81 -0.98 4.10
CA LYS A 20 -3.66 -0.15 3.26
C LYS A 20 -4.71 0.54 4.11
N ILE A 21 -4.82 1.85 3.94
CA ILE A 21 -5.86 2.71 4.51
C ILE A 21 -6.66 3.27 3.34
N ARG A 22 -7.94 2.92 3.27
CA ARG A 22 -8.88 3.50 2.31
C ARG A 22 -9.72 4.57 2.98
N GLU A 23 -9.58 5.79 2.49
CA GLU A 23 -10.32 6.96 2.93
C GLU A 23 -11.20 7.46 1.80
N THR A 24 -12.48 7.65 2.08
CA THR A 24 -13.39 8.28 1.12
C THR A 24 -13.41 9.76 1.43
N ILE A 25 -12.75 10.55 0.58
CA ILE A 25 -12.70 12.01 0.69
C ILE A 25 -13.90 12.58 -0.08
N ARG A 26 -14.68 13.43 0.60
CA ARG A 26 -15.75 14.21 -0.03
C ARG A 26 -15.26 15.64 -0.20
N ASP A 27 -15.16 16.07 -1.45
CA ASP A 27 -14.83 17.46 -1.80
C ASP A 27 -16.01 18.03 -2.61
N GLY A 28 -16.89 18.77 -1.94
CA GLY A 28 -18.16 19.20 -2.51
C GLY A 28 -19.06 18.02 -2.89
N ASP A 29 -19.40 17.92 -4.18
CA ASP A 29 -20.20 16.82 -4.77
C ASP A 29 -19.33 15.62 -5.19
N ALA A 30 -18.00 15.79 -5.25
CA ALA A 30 -17.08 14.75 -5.67
C ALA A 30 -16.74 13.81 -4.50
N VAL A 31 -16.99 12.51 -4.70
CA VAL A 31 -16.56 11.44 -3.79
C VAL A 31 -15.39 10.72 -4.44
N ARG A 32 -14.21 10.76 -3.80
CA ARG A 32 -13.00 10.08 -4.28
C ARG A 32 -12.46 9.16 -3.20
N ASP A 33 -12.22 7.90 -3.56
CA ASP A 33 -11.46 7.01 -2.70
C ASP A 33 -9.97 7.32 -2.85
N HIS A 34 -9.32 7.54 -1.71
CA HIS A 34 -7.89 7.74 -1.58
C HIS A 34 -7.31 6.57 -0.80
N ASP A 35 -6.43 5.82 -1.44
CA ASP A 35 -5.74 4.69 -0.85
C ASP A 35 -4.34 5.14 -0.40
N ARG A 36 -4.06 5.04 0.91
CA ARG A 36 -2.73 5.26 1.50
C ARG A 36 -2.12 3.94 1.93
N TYR A 37 -0.81 3.81 1.77
CA TYR A 37 -0.08 2.60 2.10
C TYR A 37 0.99 2.94 3.11
N LEU A 38 0.96 2.29 4.27
CA LEU A 38 1.93 2.50 5.34
C LEU A 38 2.79 1.26 5.53
N ASP A 39 4.07 1.44 5.80
CA ASP A 39 4.95 0.37 6.25
C ASP A 39 4.68 -0.02 7.73
N GLU A 40 5.48 -0.96 8.25
CA GLU A 40 5.40 -1.41 9.64
C GLU A 40 5.72 -0.33 10.68
N TYR A 41 6.39 0.74 10.27
CA TYR A 41 6.72 1.90 11.10
C TYR A 41 5.70 3.03 10.98
N GLY A 42 4.68 2.87 10.13
CA GLY A 42 3.66 3.88 9.87
C GLY A 42 4.09 4.96 8.86
N GLN A 43 5.18 4.75 8.12
CA GLN A 43 5.63 5.67 7.08
C GLN A 43 4.90 5.41 5.78
N GLU A 44 4.55 6.48 5.05
CA GLU A 44 3.84 6.36 3.79
C GLU A 44 4.75 5.85 2.67
N VAL A 45 4.26 4.84 1.96
CA VAL A 45 4.96 4.14 0.90
C VAL A 45 4.37 4.54 -0.46
N PRO A 46 5.19 5.11 -1.37
CA PRO A 46 4.75 5.42 -2.72
C PRO A 46 4.30 4.18 -3.50
N PHE A 47 3.19 4.31 -4.22
CA PHE A 47 2.59 3.28 -5.06
C PHE A 47 2.20 3.85 -6.43
N ASP A 48 2.67 3.25 -7.53
CA ASP A 48 2.33 3.71 -8.91
C ASP A 48 1.10 3.02 -9.52
N GLY A 49 0.41 2.17 -8.75
CA GLY A 49 -0.67 1.34 -9.27
C GLY A 49 -0.28 -0.11 -9.51
N SER A 50 1.03 -0.44 -9.47
CA SER A 50 1.51 -1.82 -9.62
C SER A 50 2.60 -2.20 -8.62
N ARG A 51 3.41 -1.24 -8.15
CA ARG A 51 4.62 -1.49 -7.37
C ARG A 51 4.73 -0.49 -6.21
N PHE A 52 5.42 -0.92 -5.17
CA PHE A 52 5.73 -0.13 -3.98
C PHE A 52 7.22 0.21 -3.98
N TRP A 53 7.57 1.47 -3.68
CA TRP A 53 8.98 1.87 -3.49
C TRP A 53 9.28 2.04 -2.01
N ILE A 54 10.12 1.14 -1.48
CA ILE A 54 10.47 1.10 -0.06
C ILE A 54 11.98 1.07 0.02
N GLN A 55 12.58 2.08 0.69
CA GLN A 55 14.03 2.16 0.93
C GLN A 55 14.89 2.01 -0.34
N GLY A 56 14.40 2.48 -1.49
CA GLY A 56 15.11 2.38 -2.77
C GLY A 56 14.93 1.05 -3.51
N GLU A 57 14.21 0.10 -2.94
CA GLU A 57 13.86 -1.17 -3.58
C GLU A 57 12.40 -1.17 -4.06
N THR A 58 12.13 -2.03 -5.05
CA THR A 58 10.79 -2.22 -5.62
C THR A 58 10.16 -3.48 -5.06
N TYR A 59 8.96 -3.34 -4.50
CA TYR A 59 8.16 -4.45 -3.98
C TYR A 59 6.86 -4.59 -4.76
N VAL A 60 6.39 -5.83 -4.91
CA VAL A 60 5.10 -6.16 -5.53
C VAL A 60 4.23 -6.92 -4.55
N VAL A 61 2.90 -6.88 -4.74
CA VAL A 61 1.98 -7.72 -3.96
C VAL A 61 2.37 -9.18 -4.17
N ALA A 62 2.68 -9.89 -3.09
CA ALA A 62 3.07 -11.29 -3.19
C ALA A 62 1.87 -12.11 -3.72
N PRO A 63 2.03 -12.87 -4.82
CA PRO A 63 0.97 -13.75 -5.30
C PRO A 63 0.73 -14.84 -4.25
N GLY A 64 -0.50 -14.96 -3.73
CA GLY A 64 -0.90 -16.07 -2.87
C GLY A 64 -1.40 -15.77 -1.45
N LEU A 65 -2.06 -14.63 -1.21
CA LEU A 65 -2.94 -14.45 -0.05
C LEU A 65 -4.27 -13.84 -0.53
N ALA A 66 -5.08 -14.66 -1.18
CA ALA A 66 -6.50 -14.44 -1.42
C ALA A 66 -7.30 -15.51 -0.66
#